data_AF-A0A517Z9S6-F1
#
_entry.id   AF-A0A517Z9S6-F1
#
_cell.length_a   1.000
_cell.length_b   1.000
_cell.length_c   1.000
_cell.angle_alpha   90.00
_cell.angle_beta   90.00
_cell.angle_gamma   90.00
#
_symmetry.space_group_name_H-M   'P 1'
#
loop_
_entity.id
_entity.type
_entity.pdbx_description
1 polymer ?
#
loop_
_entity_poly.entity_id
_entity_poly.type
_entity_poly.pdbx_seq_one_letter_code
_entity_poly.pdbx_strand_id
1 'polypeptide(L)'
;MSTLKKNKRIKLAKRLKRYGDLKPSKGNSVSQRGKPKYLGGNGRKTTGITRRLFKKNLQKIRVLEDGKVVRRRVPVSLLRAGLIEKPVVRKPFTLEEGES
;
A
#
# COMPACT_ATOMS: atom_id res chain seq x y z
N MET A 1 -10.41 12.48 27.57
CA MET A 1 -10.68 12.10 26.16
C MET A 1 -11.83 11.09 26.15
N SER A 2 -12.87 11.22 25.32
CA SER A 2 -13.98 10.26 25.35
C SER A 2 -13.53 8.83 25.01
N THR A 3 -14.20 7.84 25.60
CA THR A 3 -13.96 6.40 25.38
C THR A 3 -14.01 6.04 23.88
N LEU A 4 -14.92 6.66 23.14
CA LEU A 4 -15.06 6.51 21.69
C LEU A 4 -13.80 6.94 20.92
N LYS A 5 -13.19 8.07 21.29
CA LYS A 5 -11.95 8.56 20.66
C LYS A 5 -10.77 7.61 20.95
N LYS A 6 -10.70 7.04 22.16
CA LYS A 6 -9.70 6.03 22.54
C LYS A 6 -9.82 4.76 21.70
N ASN A 7 -11.04 4.21 21.58
CA ASN A 7 -11.32 3.01 20.79
C ASN A 7 -11.00 3.21 19.29
N LYS A 8 -11.30 4.40 18.74
CA LYS A 8 -10.96 4.75 17.36
C LYS A 8 -9.45 4.76 17.12
N ARG A 9 -8.66 5.33 18.06
CA ARG A 9 -7.19 5.35 17.97
C ARG A 9 -6.60 3.94 18.03
N ILE A 10 -7.08 3.09 18.94
CA ILE A 10 -6.62 1.69 19.08
C ILE A 10 -6.86 0.92 17.77
N LYS A 11 -8.07 1.02 17.19
CA LYS A 11 -8.40 0.38 15.90
C LYS A 11 -7.51 0.87 14.75
N LEU A 12 -7.21 2.17 14.71
CA LEU A 12 -6.32 2.75 13.70
C LEU A 12 -4.87 2.27 13.87
N ALA A 13 -4.35 2.27 15.10
CA ALA A 13 -3.00 1.82 15.41
C ALA A 13 -2.79 0.35 15.01
N LYS A 14 -3.78 -0.52 15.28
CA LYS A 14 -3.75 -1.92 14.83
C LYS A 14 -3.63 -2.03 13.31
N ARG A 15 -4.39 -1.21 12.57
CA ARG A 15 -4.33 -1.18 11.10
C ARG A 15 -2.98 -0.66 10.59
N LEU A 16 -2.44 0.38 11.21
CA LEU A 16 -1.16 0.97 10.82
C LEU A 16 0.00 0.01 11.10
N LYS A 17 -0.03 -0.72 12.22
CA LYS A 17 0.96 -1.76 12.52
C LYS A 17 1.00 -2.86 11.46
N ARG A 18 -0.15 -3.29 10.94
CA ARG A 18 -0.25 -4.39 9.96
C ARG A 18 0.05 -3.96 8.51
N TYR A 19 -0.46 -2.81 8.08
CA TYR A 19 -0.36 -2.39 6.67
C TYR A 19 0.54 -1.18 6.42
N GLY A 20 1.08 -0.58 7.48
CA GLY A 20 1.80 0.69 7.43
C GLY A 20 0.91 1.89 7.11
N ASP A 21 1.53 3.02 6.80
CA ASP A 21 0.81 4.19 6.30
C ASP A 21 0.43 3.98 4.82
N LEU A 22 -0.86 4.07 4.55
CA LEU A 22 -1.44 3.92 3.21
C LEU A 22 -1.67 5.27 2.52
N LYS A 23 -1.43 6.39 3.23
CA LYS A 23 -1.58 7.72 2.67
C LYS A 23 -0.53 7.96 1.59
N PRO A 24 -0.89 8.68 0.51
CA PRO A 24 0.09 9.10 -0.49
C PRO A 24 1.03 10.13 0.12
N SER A 25 2.32 10.03 -0.19
CA SER A 25 3.27 11.08 0.12
C SER A 25 3.14 12.23 -0.87
N LYS A 26 3.44 13.45 -0.44
CA LYS A 26 3.45 14.64 -1.30
C LYS A 26 4.87 14.95 -1.74
N GLY A 27 5.02 15.44 -2.96
CA GLY A 27 6.27 16.02 -3.42
C GLY A 27 6.05 16.90 -4.63
N ASN A 28 7.15 17.32 -5.24
CA ASN A 28 7.12 18.16 -6.44
C ASN A 28 7.59 17.37 -7.67
N SER A 29 7.04 17.74 -8.83
CA SER A 29 7.60 17.42 -10.14
C SER A 29 8.41 18.63 -10.57
N VAL A 30 9.70 18.44 -10.78
CA VAL A 30 10.63 19.51 -11.15
C VAL A 30 11.06 19.28 -12.58
N SER A 31 10.74 20.23 -13.45
CA SER A 31 11.21 20.25 -14.84
C SER A 31 12.48 21.07 -14.92
N GLN A 32 13.54 20.49 -15.46
CA GLN A 32 14.85 21.14 -15.60
C GLN A 32 15.33 21.06 -17.06
N ARG A 33 15.99 22.12 -17.53
CA ARG A 33 16.62 22.22 -18.86
C ARG A 33 18.13 22.41 -18.73
N GLY A 34 18.88 21.93 -19.71
CA GLY A 34 20.32 22.13 -19.82
C GLY A 34 21.15 20.99 -19.21
N LYS A 35 22.45 21.01 -19.47
CA LYS A 35 23.40 20.01 -19.00
C LYS A 35 23.95 20.41 -17.62
N PRO A 36 24.07 19.48 -16.66
CA PRO A 36 24.75 19.75 -15.40
C PRO A 36 26.18 20.27 -15.56
N LYS A 37 26.63 21.07 -14.58
CA LYS A 37 28.02 21.57 -14.55
C LYS A 37 29.06 20.46 -14.49
N TYR A 38 28.80 19.40 -13.73
CA TYR A 38 29.73 18.27 -13.60
C TYR A 38 29.94 17.49 -14.91
N LEU A 39 29.10 17.72 -15.93
CA LEU A 39 29.29 17.15 -17.27
C LEU A 39 29.82 18.20 -18.27
N GLY A 40 30.42 19.29 -17.80
CA GLY A 40 30.94 20.38 -18.64
C GLY A 40 29.86 21.27 -19.25
N GLY A 41 28.65 21.29 -18.69
CA GLY A 41 27.58 22.19 -19.11
C GLY A 41 27.53 23.49 -18.30
N ASN A 42 26.79 24.50 -18.78
CA ASN A 42 26.63 25.77 -18.06
C ASN A 42 25.78 25.62 -16.78
N GLY A 43 24.98 24.56 -16.68
CA GLY A 43 24.12 24.25 -15.52
C GLY A 43 22.67 23.94 -15.90
N ARG A 44 21.98 23.20 -15.01
CA ARG A 44 20.55 22.95 -15.15
C ARG A 44 19.73 24.14 -14.65
N LYS A 45 18.75 24.59 -15.42
CA LYS A 45 17.78 25.62 -15.03
C LYS A 45 16.42 24.99 -14.80
N THR A 46 15.78 25.33 -13.67
CA THR A 46 14.43 24.86 -13.36
C THR A 46 13.42 25.68 -14.16
N THR A 47 12.65 25.01 -15.02
CA THR A 47 11.62 25.64 -15.86
C THR A 47 10.22 25.59 -15.26
N GLY A 48 9.99 24.67 -14.32
CA GLY A 48 8.68 24.57 -13.65
C GLY A 48 8.72 23.66 -12.44
N ILE A 49 7.88 23.98 -11.46
CA ILE A 49 7.67 23.19 -10.25
C ILE A 49 6.17 23.02 -10.04
N THR A 50 5.68 21.78 -10.11
CA THR A 50 4.27 21.45 -9.86
C THR A 50 4.17 20.45 -8.71
N ARG A 51 3.04 20.46 -7.97
CA ARG A 51 2.80 19.49 -6.90
C ARG A 51 2.36 18.15 -7.49
N ARG A 52 2.84 17.05 -6.91
CA ARG A 52 2.43 15.68 -7.24
C ARG A 52 2.20 14.82 -5.99
N LEU A 53 1.47 13.73 -6.18
CA LEU A 53 1.21 12.73 -5.14
C LEU A 53 1.87 11.41 -5.50
N PHE A 54 2.67 10.88 -4.59
CA PHE A 54 3.24 9.54 -4.69
C PHE A 54 2.25 8.54 -4.08
N LYS A 55 1.45 7.92 -4.95
CA LYS A 55 0.47 6.91 -4.54
C LYS A 55 1.12 5.54 -4.46
N LYS A 56 0.88 4.81 -3.37
CA LYS A 56 1.19 3.38 -3.29
C LYS A 56 0.22 2.59 -4.18
N ASN A 57 0.69 1.49 -4.78
CA ASN A 57 -0.19 0.53 -5.45
C ASN A 57 -0.98 -0.24 -4.39
N LEU A 58 -2.24 0.17 -4.16
CA LEU A 58 -3.14 -0.42 -3.18
C LEU A 58 -4.21 -1.23 -3.87
N GLN A 59 -4.35 -2.49 -3.49
CA GLN A 59 -5.37 -3.39 -4.03
C GLN A 59 -6.46 -3.68 -3.00
N LYS A 60 -7.71 -3.76 -3.47
CA LYS A 60 -8.86 -4.12 -2.63
C LYS A 60 -9.01 -5.64 -2.63
N ILE A 61 -8.63 -6.28 -1.53
CA ILE A 61 -8.69 -7.75 -1.41
C ILE A 61 -9.35 -8.19 -0.10
N ARG A 62 -9.78 -9.44 -0.07
CA ARG A 62 -10.20 -10.13 1.17
C ARG A 62 -8.94 -10.63 1.86
N VAL A 63 -8.85 -10.38 3.16
CA VAL A 63 -7.74 -10.77 4.04
C VAL A 63 -8.29 -11.41 5.29
N LEU A 64 -7.55 -12.38 5.83
CA LEU A 64 -7.86 -12.96 7.13
C LEU A 64 -7.28 -12.04 8.21
N GLU A 65 -8.14 -11.39 8.99
CA GLU A 65 -7.74 -10.57 10.15
C GLU A 65 -8.33 -11.17 11.42
N ASP A 66 -7.48 -11.66 12.33
CA ASP A 66 -7.91 -12.16 13.65
C ASP A 66 -9.05 -13.20 13.56
N GLY A 67 -8.96 -14.13 12.60
CA GLY A 67 -9.98 -15.15 12.34
C GLY A 67 -11.20 -14.67 11.55
N LYS A 68 -11.30 -13.39 11.19
CA LYS A 68 -12.41 -12.84 10.39
C LYS A 68 -11.95 -12.46 8.99
N VAL A 69 -12.73 -12.84 7.99
CA VAL A 69 -12.47 -12.42 6.60
C VAL A 69 -13.01 -11.02 6.38
N VAL A 70 -12.13 -10.07 6.10
CA VAL A 70 -12.50 -8.66 5.88
C VAL A 70 -11.93 -8.12 4.58
N ARG A 71 -12.61 -7.13 3.99
CA ARG A 71 -12.11 -6.41 2.82
C ARG A 71 -11.22 -5.24 3.27
N ARG A 72 -10.03 -5.12 2.68
CA ARG A 72 -9.05 -4.07 2.98
C ARG A 72 -8.36 -3.56 1.72
N ARG A 73 -7.85 -2.33 1.82
CA ARG A 73 -6.88 -1.77 0.87
C ARG A 73 -5.49 -2.16 1.34
N VAL A 74 -4.81 -2.95 0.55
CA VAL A 74 -3.54 -3.57 0.90
C VAL A 74 -2.46 -3.13 -0.07
N PRO A 75 -1.26 -2.73 0.42
CA PRO A 75 -0.10 -2.50 -0.43
C PRO A 75 0.33 -3.77 -1.15
N VAL A 76 0.54 -3.67 -2.47
CA VAL A 76 1.04 -4.80 -3.28
C VAL A 76 2.43 -5.27 -2.80
N SER A 77 3.26 -4.38 -2.25
CA SER A 77 4.56 -4.75 -1.69
C SER A 77 4.45 -5.81 -0.60
N LEU A 78 3.47 -5.66 0.32
CA LEU A 78 3.23 -6.63 1.39
C LEU A 78 2.65 -7.94 0.86
N LEU A 79 1.83 -7.88 -0.20
CA LEU A 79 1.32 -9.07 -0.86
C LEU A 79 2.43 -9.88 -1.54
N ARG A 80 3.36 -9.20 -2.19
CA ARG A 80 4.53 -9.85 -2.81
C ARG A 80 5.46 -10.47 -1.76
N ALA A 81 5.57 -9.84 -0.58
CA ALA A 81 6.37 -10.35 0.53
C ALA A 81 5.69 -11.49 1.32
N GLY A 82 4.44 -11.87 0.99
CA GLY A 82 3.73 -12.95 1.69
C GLY A 82 3.29 -12.61 3.13
N LEU A 83 3.43 -11.35 3.56
CA LEU A 83 3.12 -10.91 4.94
C LEU A 83 1.61 -10.84 5.23
N ILE A 84 0.78 -11.15 4.25
CA ILE A 84 -0.67 -11.00 4.32
C ILE A 84 -1.34 -12.29 3.89
N GLU A 85 -2.10 -12.86 4.81
CA GLU A 85 -2.88 -14.07 4.59
C GLU A 85 -4.16 -13.76 3.82
N LYS A 86 -4.30 -14.42 2.67
CA LYS A 86 -5.54 -14.44 1.90
C LYS A 86 -6.45 -15.55 2.46
N PRO A 87 -7.78 -15.36 2.46
CA PRO A 87 -8.68 -16.44 2.84
C PRO A 87 -8.53 -17.60 1.86
N VAL A 88 -8.55 -18.83 2.39
CA VAL A 88 -8.54 -20.05 1.58
C VAL A 88 -9.81 -20.08 0.74
N VAL A 89 -9.65 -20.16 -0.59
CA VAL A 89 -10.76 -20.36 -1.51
C VAL A 89 -10.93 -21.87 -1.64
N ARG A 90 -11.98 -22.43 -1.02
CA ARG A 90 -12.35 -23.83 -1.21
C ARG A 90 -12.99 -23.96 -2.60
N LYS A 91 -12.53 -24.93 -3.39
CA LYS A 91 -13.19 -25.27 -4.65
C LYS A 91 -14.58 -25.82 -4.33
N PRO A 92 -15.64 -25.40 -5.02
CA PRO A 92 -16.95 -26.02 -4.86
C PRO A 92 -16.93 -27.43 -5.46
N PHE A 93 -17.48 -28.41 -4.74
CA PHE A 93 -17.73 -29.80 -5.15
C PHE A 93 -16.52 -30.58 -5.69
N THR A 94 -15.53 -30.84 -4.84
CA THR A 94 -14.53 -31.88 -5.12
C THR A 94 -15.02 -33.22 -4.55
N LEU A 95 -15.26 -34.21 -5.41
CA LEU A 95 -15.42 -35.61 -5.00
C LEU A 95 -14.04 -36.16 -4.65
N GLU A 96 -13.88 -36.79 -3.50
CA GLU A 96 -12.65 -37.51 -3.15
C GLU A 96 -12.62 -38.79 -3.99
N GLU A 97 -11.83 -38.78 -5.07
CA GLU A 97 -11.61 -39.99 -5.88
C GLU A 97 -10.73 -40.97 -5.09
N GLY A 98 -11.36 -42.00 -4.53
CA GLY A 98 -10.68 -43.28 -4.25
C GLY A 98 -10.68 -43.75 -2.79
N GLU A 99 -11.74 -44.44 -2.39
CA GLU A 99 -11.60 -45.70 -1.66
C GLU A 99 -12.00 -46.80 -2.65
N SER A 100 -11.02 -47.56 -3.13
CA SER A 100 -11.19 -48.79 -3.94
C SER A 100 -11.09 -50.01 -3.04
#